data_AF-A0A317SQZ9-F1
#
_entry.id   AF-A0A317SQZ9-F1
#
_cell.length_a   1.000
_cell.length_b   1.000
_cell.length_c   1.000
_cell.angle_alpha   90.00
_cell.angle_beta   90.00
_cell.angle_gamma   90.00
#
_symmetry.space_group_name_H-M   'P 1'
#
loop_
_entity.id
_entity.type
_entity.pdbx_description
1 polymer ?
#
loop_
_entity_poly.entity_id
_entity_poly.type
_entity_poly.pdbx_seq_one_letter_code
_entity_poly.pdbx_strand_id
1 'polypeptide(L)'
;MPMSLITAYRVDGSKDQETFTSSCIDLISSALGGRVLGFSDEWFAPAENLINPAPPIRKPGVFVPSGAWYDGWETRRHNKAPADWVVIKLGVSSGKIHGFEVDTAFFNGNHAPAVSVSGAFLDRGHPDANTVWEEILPIQKCGPSQRHIWNLSSPTTKAYSHVRLDMYPDGGIARFRLFGTAVPIFPSDPDSIIDLAHVSSGGLAISCSGQHFGTKKDNLLLPGRGKDAGNGWETKRSREPGHVDWVVVKLGAPGYIEKVIVDTLHFRGNYPQAVKIYAINSSEQHVASDANGWELIVPEHPCEADKEHTFQPTLLQNVCGRVVTHVKMVIIPDGGVKRLRVFGKRAMLAGN
;
A
#
# COMPACT_ATOMS: atom_id res chain seq x y z
N MET A 1 -28.14 13.25 16.18
CA MET A 1 -27.28 12.11 16.57
C MET A 1 -25.96 12.69 17.04
N PRO A 2 -25.36 12.24 18.15
CA PRO A 2 -24.05 12.73 18.56
C PRO A 2 -23.05 12.40 17.45
N MET A 3 -22.24 13.38 17.02
CA MET A 3 -21.10 13.11 16.16
C MET A 3 -20.25 12.04 16.85
N SER A 4 -20.10 10.90 16.20
CA SER A 4 -19.11 9.89 16.61
C SER A 4 -17.76 10.59 16.62
N LEU A 5 -17.26 10.95 17.80
CA LEU A 5 -15.93 11.54 17.95
C LEU A 5 -14.92 10.52 17.40
N ILE A 6 -14.25 10.88 16.31
CA ILE A 6 -13.16 10.09 15.76
C ILE A 6 -12.02 10.15 16.76
N THR A 7 -11.81 9.05 17.49
CA THR A 7 -10.73 8.95 18.47
C THR A 7 -9.50 8.40 17.79
N ALA A 8 -8.49 9.26 17.64
CA ALA A 8 -7.16 8.88 17.18
C ALA A 8 -6.19 8.85 18.38
N TYR A 9 -5.35 7.83 18.48
CA TYR A 9 -4.34 7.72 19.53
C TYR A 9 -2.94 7.52 18.94
N ARG A 10 -1.95 8.06 19.64
CA ARG A 10 -0.55 8.00 19.24
C ARG A 10 -0.01 6.58 19.38
N VAL A 11 0.71 6.12 18.37
CA VAL A 11 1.47 4.87 18.39
C VAL A 11 2.95 5.20 18.45
N ASP A 12 3.72 4.41 19.19
CA ASP A 12 5.17 4.49 19.20
C ASP A 12 5.70 4.22 17.79
N GLY A 13 6.56 5.11 17.28
CA GLY A 13 7.13 5.03 15.93
C GLY A 13 7.94 3.76 15.64
N SER A 14 8.33 3.02 16.69
CA SER A 14 9.01 1.71 16.58
C SER A 14 8.06 0.52 16.33
N LYS A 15 6.73 0.70 16.45
CA LYS A 15 5.71 -0.35 16.32
C LYS A 15 4.85 -0.24 15.06
N ASP A 16 5.29 0.55 14.09
CA ASP A 16 4.58 0.85 12.84
C ASP A 16 4.35 -0.38 11.97
N GLN A 17 5.36 -1.23 11.85
CA GLN A 17 5.30 -2.44 11.04
C GLN A 17 4.26 -3.41 11.59
N GLU A 18 4.15 -3.52 12.92
CA GLU A 18 3.18 -4.42 13.56
C GLU A 18 1.74 -3.89 13.45
N THR A 19 1.55 -2.57 13.42
CA THR A 19 0.21 -1.98 13.57
C THR A 19 -0.61 -2.00 12.28
N PHE A 20 -0.01 -1.67 11.12
CA PHE A 20 -0.76 -1.50 9.86
C PHE A 20 -0.36 -2.47 8.75
N THR A 21 0.87 -2.99 8.72
CA THR A 21 1.38 -3.65 7.50
C THR A 21 0.81 -5.03 7.21
N SER A 22 0.06 -5.62 8.15
CA SER A 22 -0.62 -6.91 8.01
C SER A 22 -2.10 -6.80 7.64
N SER A 23 -2.69 -5.61 7.76
CA SER A 23 -4.14 -5.38 7.64
C SER A 23 -4.52 -4.20 6.73
N CYS A 24 -3.58 -3.33 6.41
CA CYS A 24 -3.80 -2.07 5.70
C CYS A 24 -2.79 -1.86 4.57
N ILE A 25 -3.16 -0.97 3.64
CA ILE A 25 -2.30 -0.42 2.60
C ILE A 25 -2.16 1.09 2.78
N ASP A 26 -1.10 1.69 2.23
CA ASP A 26 -0.99 3.15 2.09
C ASP A 26 -1.83 3.61 0.89
N LEU A 27 -3.05 4.07 1.17
CA LEU A 27 -4.07 4.41 0.17
C LEU A 27 -3.68 5.58 -0.74
N ILE A 28 -2.75 6.43 -0.31
CA ILE A 28 -2.28 7.61 -1.05
C ILE A 28 -0.92 7.41 -1.72
N SER A 29 -0.28 6.25 -1.54
CA SER A 29 1.04 5.99 -2.11
C SER A 29 1.07 6.24 -3.62
N SER A 30 2.08 6.97 -4.12
CA SER A 30 2.26 7.16 -5.56
C SER A 30 2.52 5.82 -6.29
N ALA A 31 3.07 4.81 -5.61
CA ALA A 31 3.25 3.47 -6.16
C ALA A 31 1.92 2.72 -6.38
N LEU A 32 0.89 3.06 -5.60
CA LEU A 32 -0.48 2.60 -5.77
C LEU A 32 -1.25 3.42 -6.82
N GLY A 33 -0.73 4.59 -7.21
CA GLY A 33 -1.37 5.52 -8.12
C GLY A 33 -2.00 6.74 -7.44
N GLY A 34 -1.73 6.96 -6.14
CA GLY A 34 -2.14 8.19 -5.46
C GLY A 34 -1.52 9.42 -6.13
N ARG A 35 -2.25 10.53 -6.12
CA ARG A 35 -1.85 11.76 -6.82
C ARG A 35 -2.19 13.01 -6.03
N VAL A 36 -1.24 13.94 -5.95
CA VAL A 36 -1.51 15.31 -5.53
C VAL A 36 -2.34 15.99 -6.63
N LEU A 37 -3.45 16.62 -6.25
CA LEU A 37 -4.35 17.31 -7.17
C LEU A 37 -4.23 18.84 -7.08
N GLY A 38 -3.81 19.34 -5.92
CA GLY A 38 -3.67 20.76 -5.67
C GLY A 38 -3.05 21.00 -4.31
N PHE A 39 -2.49 22.19 -4.15
CA PHE A 39 -1.80 22.64 -2.96
C PHE A 39 -1.91 24.16 -2.84
N SER A 40 -1.63 24.65 -1.65
CA SER A 40 -1.54 26.08 -1.32
C SER A 40 -0.22 26.71 -1.77
N ASP A 41 0.91 26.08 -1.46
CA ASP A 41 2.26 26.54 -1.78
C ASP A 41 3.21 25.33 -1.85
N GLU A 42 4.31 25.45 -2.60
CA GLU A 42 5.37 24.43 -2.78
C GLU A 42 6.76 25.08 -2.92
N TRP A 43 6.97 26.25 -2.30
CA TRP A 43 8.11 27.09 -2.64
C TRP A 43 9.47 26.43 -2.42
N PHE A 44 9.67 25.73 -1.31
CA PHE A 44 10.97 25.11 -1.00
C PHE A 44 11.05 23.67 -1.50
N ALA A 45 9.97 22.89 -1.38
CA ALA A 45 9.93 21.51 -1.84
C ALA A 45 8.51 21.06 -2.24
N PRO A 46 8.37 20.22 -3.29
CA PRO A 46 7.07 19.86 -3.86
C PRO A 46 6.28 18.87 -3.01
N ALA A 47 4.96 19.02 -2.97
CA ALA A 47 4.03 18.19 -2.22
C ALA A 47 3.94 16.74 -2.74
N GLU A 48 4.30 16.50 -4.00
CA GLU A 48 4.39 15.14 -4.56
C GLU A 48 5.34 14.22 -3.77
N ASN A 49 6.35 14.78 -3.09
CA ASN A 49 7.26 14.02 -2.25
C ASN A 49 6.56 13.35 -1.05
N LEU A 50 5.43 13.91 -0.56
CA LEU A 50 4.71 13.36 0.59
C LEU A 50 4.29 11.91 0.39
N ILE A 51 3.86 11.58 -0.83
CA ILE A 51 3.29 10.28 -1.18
C ILE A 51 4.30 9.31 -1.79
N ASN A 52 5.57 9.72 -1.90
CA ASN A 52 6.65 8.86 -2.39
C ASN A 52 6.80 7.63 -1.48
N PRO A 53 6.76 6.38 -1.97
CA PRO A 53 6.84 5.18 -1.14
C PRO A 53 8.21 4.99 -0.44
N ALA A 54 9.27 5.62 -0.95
CA ALA A 54 10.61 5.50 -0.39
C ALA A 54 10.72 6.28 0.93
N PRO A 55 11.55 5.82 1.89
CA PRO A 55 11.93 6.63 3.04
C PRO A 55 12.51 7.98 2.59
N PRO A 56 12.30 9.06 3.36
CA PRO A 56 12.90 10.35 3.04
C PRO A 56 14.43 10.25 3.12
N ILE A 57 15.12 10.97 2.24
CA ILE A 57 16.58 11.09 2.24
C ILE A 57 17.03 12.53 2.47
N ARG A 58 18.24 12.69 3.01
CA ARG A 58 18.88 14.00 3.15
C ARG A 58 20.11 14.08 2.26
N LYS A 59 20.31 15.23 1.61
CA LYS A 59 21.52 15.56 0.83
C LYS A 59 22.15 16.85 1.37
N PRO A 60 22.91 16.81 2.47
CA PRO A 60 23.55 17.99 3.04
C PRO A 60 24.41 18.71 1.99
N GLY A 61 24.34 20.04 1.95
CA GLY A 61 25.11 20.86 1.01
C GLY A 61 24.55 20.95 -0.42
N VAL A 62 23.46 20.23 -0.74
CA VAL A 62 22.77 20.38 -2.02
C VAL A 62 21.75 21.50 -1.91
N PHE A 63 21.88 22.50 -2.79
CA PHE A 63 20.97 23.63 -2.89
C PHE A 63 20.29 23.64 -4.27
N VAL A 64 19.02 24.01 -4.27
CA VAL A 64 18.18 24.31 -5.43
C VAL A 64 17.88 25.82 -5.46
N PRO A 65 17.32 26.38 -6.54
CA PRO A 65 17.07 27.82 -6.62
C PRO A 65 16.22 28.40 -5.47
N SER A 66 15.36 27.57 -4.85
CA SER A 66 14.54 27.96 -3.70
C SER A 66 15.24 27.87 -2.35
N GLY A 67 16.40 27.21 -2.23
CA GLY A 67 17.10 27.01 -0.96
C GLY A 67 17.78 25.65 -0.83
N ALA A 68 17.93 25.15 0.40
CA ALA A 68 18.43 23.79 0.61
C ALA A 68 17.45 22.77 0.03
N TRP A 69 17.96 21.72 -0.62
CA TRP A 69 17.10 20.66 -1.14
C TRP A 69 16.55 19.78 -0.02
N TYR A 70 15.24 19.56 -0.03
CA TYR A 70 14.54 18.66 0.88
C TYR A 70 13.77 17.57 0.12
N ASP A 71 13.78 16.36 0.68
CA ASP A 71 12.92 15.25 0.26
C ASP A 71 11.61 15.28 1.05
N GLY A 72 10.76 16.23 0.70
CA GLY A 72 9.49 16.48 1.38
C GLY A 72 8.70 17.59 0.70
N TRP A 73 7.62 18.02 1.35
CA TRP A 73 6.88 19.23 1.04
C TRP A 73 7.32 20.33 2.00
N GLU A 74 7.66 21.52 1.49
CA GLU A 74 7.99 22.67 2.33
C GLU A 74 7.50 23.97 1.69
N THR A 75 6.77 24.77 2.48
CA THR A 75 6.10 25.99 2.04
C THR A 75 6.82 27.26 2.47
N ARG A 76 6.48 28.40 1.85
CA ARG A 76 7.01 29.71 2.28
C ARG A 76 6.69 29.99 3.74
N ARG A 77 7.62 30.69 4.40
CA ARG A 77 7.45 31.18 5.76
C ARG A 77 6.39 32.29 5.85
N HIS A 78 5.82 32.41 7.04
CA HIS A 78 4.91 33.50 7.43
C HIS A 78 3.60 33.48 6.64
N ASN A 79 3.02 32.29 6.52
CA ASN A 79 1.71 32.13 5.93
C ASN A 79 0.69 33.01 6.68
N LYS A 80 -0.05 33.83 5.94
CA LYS A 80 -1.10 34.70 6.48
C LYS A 80 -2.43 33.96 6.61
N ALA A 81 -2.59 32.87 5.86
CA ALA A 81 -3.71 31.96 6.01
C ALA A 81 -3.53 31.11 7.29
N PRO A 82 -4.61 30.50 7.83
CA PRO A 82 -4.51 29.68 9.04
C PRO A 82 -3.67 28.40 8.84
N ALA A 83 -3.57 27.89 7.61
CA ALA A 83 -2.84 26.68 7.27
C ALA A 83 -2.48 26.63 5.78
N ASP A 84 -1.36 25.99 5.49
CA ASP A 84 -1.09 25.43 4.16
C ASP A 84 -1.76 24.08 4.01
N TRP A 85 -2.21 23.77 2.81
CA TRP A 85 -2.93 22.54 2.50
C TRP A 85 -2.43 21.86 1.23
N VAL A 86 -2.67 20.55 1.17
CA VAL A 86 -2.52 19.71 -0.03
C VAL A 86 -3.72 18.76 -0.15
N VAL A 87 -4.25 18.63 -1.36
CA VAL A 87 -5.33 17.69 -1.71
C VAL A 87 -4.75 16.51 -2.48
N ILE A 88 -5.08 15.29 -2.05
CA ILE A 88 -4.54 14.05 -2.57
C ILE A 88 -5.70 13.12 -2.94
N LYS A 89 -5.67 12.59 -4.16
CA LYS A 89 -6.52 11.49 -4.62
C LYS A 89 -5.91 10.15 -4.21
N LEU A 90 -6.73 9.24 -3.68
CA LEU A 90 -6.30 7.88 -3.38
C LEU A 90 -5.89 7.13 -4.66
N GLY A 91 -4.97 6.18 -4.54
CA GLY A 91 -4.59 5.29 -5.65
C GLY A 91 -5.61 4.19 -5.96
N VAL A 92 -6.59 4.01 -5.08
CA VAL A 92 -7.76 3.15 -5.28
C VAL A 92 -9.02 4.00 -5.47
N SER A 93 -10.10 3.38 -5.94
CA SER A 93 -11.40 4.04 -6.11
C SER A 93 -11.91 4.69 -4.83
N SER A 94 -11.83 3.95 -3.72
CA SER A 94 -12.09 4.47 -2.38
C SER A 94 -11.53 3.54 -1.30
N GLY A 95 -11.45 4.02 -0.06
CA GLY A 95 -10.98 3.22 1.07
C GLY A 95 -11.53 3.69 2.41
N LYS A 96 -11.56 2.78 3.39
CA LYS A 96 -11.83 3.10 4.80
C LYS A 96 -10.51 3.32 5.52
N ILE A 97 -10.42 4.38 6.32
CA ILE A 97 -9.17 4.82 6.94
C ILE A 97 -9.04 4.17 8.30
N HIS A 98 -7.86 3.64 8.59
CA HIS A 98 -7.50 3.03 9.86
C HIS A 98 -6.52 3.91 10.64
N GLY A 99 -5.64 4.64 9.95
CA GLY A 99 -4.65 5.47 10.61
C GLY A 99 -3.85 6.32 9.66
N PHE A 100 -2.91 7.06 10.24
CA PHE A 100 -2.14 8.10 9.56
C PHE A 100 -0.68 8.04 10.02
N GLU A 101 0.23 8.40 9.13
CA GLU A 101 1.61 8.76 9.49
C GLU A 101 1.98 10.10 8.87
N VAL A 102 2.54 10.99 9.69
CA VAL A 102 3.22 12.22 9.24
C VAL A 102 4.67 12.14 9.68
N ASP A 103 5.58 12.02 8.73
CA ASP A 103 7.01 12.02 8.99
C ASP A 103 7.58 13.41 8.74
N THR A 104 8.20 14.01 9.75
CA THR A 104 8.88 15.31 9.65
C THR A 104 10.39 15.16 9.48
N ALA A 105 10.90 13.96 9.11
CA ALA A 105 12.32 13.67 8.93
C ALA A 105 13.09 14.80 8.25
N PHE A 106 14.23 15.15 8.86
CA PHE A 106 15.16 16.20 8.42
C PHE A 106 14.65 17.65 8.53
N PHE A 107 13.37 17.88 8.76
CA PHE A 107 12.84 19.18 9.15
C PHE A 107 13.03 19.36 10.66
N ASN A 108 14.06 20.12 11.05
CA ASN A 108 14.45 20.32 12.45
C ASN A 108 14.45 21.81 12.77
N GLY A 109 13.35 22.28 13.35
CA GLY A 109 13.05 23.69 13.58
C GLY A 109 12.09 24.32 12.56
N ASN A 110 12.04 23.79 11.33
CA ASN A 110 11.11 24.19 10.26
C ASN A 110 10.05 23.11 9.92
N HIS A 111 9.86 22.14 10.80
CA HIS A 111 8.81 21.13 10.66
C HIS A 111 7.41 21.75 10.80
N ALA A 112 6.40 21.09 10.22
CA ALA A 112 5.00 21.37 10.52
C ALA A 112 4.75 21.37 12.05
N PRO A 113 4.30 22.48 12.64
CA PRO A 113 3.98 22.52 14.08
C PRO A 113 2.78 21.65 14.46
N ALA A 114 1.75 21.64 13.60
CA ALA A 114 0.58 20.80 13.75
C ALA A 114 -0.05 20.47 12.39
N VAL A 115 -0.85 19.40 12.36
CA VAL A 115 -1.54 18.92 11.16
C VAL A 115 -2.96 18.47 11.47
N SER A 116 -3.85 18.54 10.49
CA SER A 116 -5.15 17.85 10.51
C SER A 116 -5.40 17.19 9.16
N VAL A 117 -6.32 16.22 9.12
CA VAL A 117 -6.70 15.56 7.87
C VAL A 117 -8.21 15.53 7.73
N SER A 118 -8.70 15.88 6.54
CA SER A 118 -10.08 15.72 6.14
C SER A 118 -10.23 14.78 4.96
N GLY A 119 -11.36 14.09 4.86
CA GLY A 119 -11.70 13.16 3.77
C GLY A 119 -12.92 13.63 2.99
N ALA A 120 -12.96 13.28 1.70
CA ALA A 120 -14.14 13.44 0.84
C ALA A 120 -14.35 12.21 -0.05
N PHE A 121 -15.61 11.90 -0.33
CA PHE A 121 -16.00 10.86 -1.28
C PHE A 121 -16.66 11.51 -2.51
N LEU A 122 -16.13 11.23 -3.69
CA LEU A 122 -16.65 11.69 -4.97
C LEU A 122 -16.72 10.48 -5.91
N ASP A 123 -17.90 10.21 -6.47
CA ASP A 123 -18.07 9.10 -7.42
C ASP A 123 -17.24 9.32 -8.69
N ARG A 124 -17.10 10.57 -9.12
CA ARG A 124 -16.36 10.99 -10.32
C ARG A 124 -15.77 12.39 -10.13
N GLY A 125 -14.71 12.66 -10.89
CA GLY A 125 -14.10 14.00 -10.96
C GLY A 125 -13.07 14.28 -9.86
N HIS A 126 -12.86 15.57 -9.62
CA HIS A 126 -11.91 16.12 -8.67
C HIS A 126 -12.65 17.07 -7.70
N PRO A 127 -12.14 17.24 -6.47
CA PRO A 127 -12.67 18.23 -5.53
C PRO A 127 -12.69 19.65 -6.13
N ASP A 128 -13.71 20.40 -5.77
CA ASP A 128 -13.95 21.79 -6.13
C ASP A 128 -14.32 22.64 -4.89
N ALA A 129 -14.71 23.89 -5.10
CA ALA A 129 -15.08 24.81 -4.02
C ALA A 129 -16.33 24.37 -3.22
N ASN A 130 -17.17 23.48 -3.76
CA ASN A 130 -18.38 22.98 -3.12
C ASN A 130 -18.17 21.63 -2.41
N THR A 131 -16.95 21.08 -2.47
CA THR A 131 -16.65 19.79 -1.88
C THR A 131 -16.79 19.86 -0.36
N VAL A 132 -17.64 18.97 0.18
CA VAL A 132 -17.84 18.82 1.62
C VAL A 132 -16.74 17.93 2.17
N TRP A 133 -15.85 18.52 2.96
CA TRP A 133 -14.77 17.84 3.66
C TRP A 133 -15.22 17.42 5.06
N GLU A 134 -14.99 16.16 5.41
CA GLU A 134 -15.24 15.62 6.74
C GLU A 134 -13.91 15.47 7.47
N GLU A 135 -13.79 16.03 8.68
CA GLU A 135 -12.59 15.82 9.50
C GLU A 135 -12.44 14.34 9.84
N ILE A 136 -11.27 13.76 9.53
CA ILE A 136 -10.93 12.36 9.82
C ILE A 136 -9.73 12.23 10.75
N LEU A 137 -8.95 13.31 10.94
CA LEU A 137 -7.96 13.46 11.99
C LEU A 137 -8.03 14.91 12.51
N PRO A 138 -8.49 15.15 13.75
CA PRO A 138 -8.48 16.48 14.35
C PRO A 138 -7.05 17.00 14.51
N ILE A 139 -6.86 18.31 14.72
CA ILE A 139 -5.53 18.92 14.84
C ILE A 139 -4.63 18.16 15.83
N GLN A 140 -3.47 17.74 15.34
CA GLN A 140 -2.43 17.06 16.11
C GLN A 140 -1.11 17.83 16.04
N LYS A 141 -0.46 18.03 17.17
CA LYS A 141 0.90 18.59 17.22
C LYS A 141 1.92 17.61 16.63
N CYS A 142 2.90 18.15 15.94
CA CYS A 142 4.07 17.42 15.46
C CYS A 142 5.35 18.00 16.10
N GLY A 143 6.40 17.19 16.11
CA GLY A 143 7.74 17.54 16.57
C GLY A 143 8.77 17.44 15.44
N PRO A 144 10.01 17.88 15.69
CA PRO A 144 11.05 17.95 14.68
C PRO A 144 11.60 16.57 14.32
N SER A 145 11.84 16.35 13.03
CA SER A 145 12.59 15.21 12.48
C SER A 145 12.19 13.84 13.06
N GLN A 146 10.90 13.56 13.14
CA GLN A 146 10.39 12.29 13.68
C GLN A 146 9.10 11.85 13.00
N ARG A 147 8.80 10.56 13.16
CA ARG A 147 7.56 9.95 12.67
C ARG A 147 6.43 10.17 13.66
N HIS A 148 5.27 10.54 13.13
CA HIS A 148 4.06 10.75 13.90
C HIS A 148 2.99 9.78 13.42
N ILE A 149 2.68 8.78 14.24
CA ILE A 149 1.72 7.74 13.85
C ILE A 149 0.49 7.84 14.74
N TRP A 150 -0.69 7.82 14.11
CA TRP A 150 -1.97 7.78 14.78
C TRP A 150 -2.80 6.62 14.28
N ASN A 151 -3.34 5.83 15.21
CA ASN A 151 -4.33 4.81 14.91
C ASN A 151 -5.71 5.29 15.33
N LEU A 152 -6.72 5.00 14.51
CA LEU A 152 -8.11 5.20 14.88
C LEU A 152 -8.57 4.03 15.75
N SER A 153 -9.38 4.32 16.76
CA SER A 153 -9.98 3.27 17.62
C SER A 153 -10.82 2.27 16.82
N SER A 154 -11.38 2.71 15.70
CA SER A 154 -12.03 1.87 14.71
C SER A 154 -11.81 2.47 13.32
N PRO A 155 -11.78 1.66 12.25
CA PRO A 155 -11.77 2.19 10.90
C PRO A 155 -12.94 3.15 10.67
N THR A 156 -12.77 4.10 9.75
CA THR A 156 -13.87 5.00 9.38
C THR A 156 -15.06 4.20 8.86
N THR A 157 -16.27 4.62 9.26
CA THR A 157 -17.51 3.99 8.77
C THR A 157 -17.73 4.26 7.29
N LYS A 158 -17.48 5.50 6.88
CA LYS A 158 -17.51 5.97 5.48
C LYS A 158 -16.21 5.62 4.75
N ALA A 159 -16.35 5.43 3.43
CA ALA A 159 -15.23 5.34 2.52
C ALA A 159 -14.92 6.74 1.96
N TYR A 160 -13.65 6.99 1.67
CA TYR A 160 -13.17 8.24 1.09
C TYR A 160 -12.44 7.95 -0.22
N SER A 161 -12.40 8.95 -1.11
CA SER A 161 -11.73 8.90 -2.43
C SER A 161 -10.62 9.95 -2.54
N HIS A 162 -10.68 10.97 -1.69
CA HIS A 162 -9.74 12.07 -1.60
C HIS A 162 -9.50 12.40 -0.14
N VAL A 163 -8.30 12.87 0.16
CA VAL A 163 -7.95 13.46 1.46
C VAL A 163 -7.32 14.82 1.27
N ARG A 164 -7.48 15.67 2.28
CA ARG A 164 -6.81 16.96 2.40
C ARG A 164 -6.00 16.95 3.69
N LEU A 165 -4.71 17.22 3.58
CA LEU A 165 -3.81 17.45 4.70
C LEU A 165 -3.65 18.96 4.88
N ASP A 166 -3.88 19.45 6.09
CA ASP A 166 -3.62 20.85 6.47
C ASP A 166 -2.43 20.88 7.44
N MET A 167 -1.53 21.85 7.25
CA MET A 167 -0.31 22.12 8.01
C MET A 167 -0.39 23.53 8.61
N TYR A 168 -0.27 23.65 9.93
CA TYR A 168 -0.57 24.89 10.66
C TYR A 168 0.69 25.57 11.23
N PRO A 169 0.95 26.86 10.89
CA PRO A 169 0.43 27.59 9.74
C PRO A 169 1.18 27.28 8.43
N ASP A 170 2.45 26.90 8.54
CA ASP A 170 3.41 26.61 7.47
C ASP A 170 4.55 25.73 8.01
N GLY A 171 5.44 25.25 7.14
CA GLY A 171 6.60 24.45 7.52
C GLY A 171 6.92 23.34 6.51
N GLY A 172 7.50 22.25 7.00
CA GLY A 172 7.89 21.10 6.18
C GLY A 172 7.46 19.74 6.72
N ILE A 173 7.08 18.85 5.81
CA ILE A 173 6.70 17.45 6.05
C ILE A 173 7.40 16.57 5.03
N ALA A 174 8.08 15.53 5.47
CA ALA A 174 8.82 14.61 4.61
C ALA A 174 7.91 13.59 3.93
N ARG A 175 7.03 12.92 4.70
CA ARG A 175 6.07 11.93 4.17
C ARG A 175 4.71 12.04 4.85
N PHE A 176 3.69 11.69 4.09
CA PHE A 176 2.34 11.47 4.60
C PHE A 176 1.86 10.08 4.13
N ARG A 177 1.42 9.24 5.08
CA ARG A 177 0.80 7.93 4.81
C ARG A 177 -0.62 7.93 5.30
N LEU A 178 -1.50 7.31 4.52
CA LEU A 178 -2.89 7.11 4.87
C LEU A 178 -3.19 5.61 4.86
N PHE A 179 -3.15 5.01 6.05
CA PHE A 179 -3.35 3.57 6.19
C PHE A 179 -4.84 3.23 6.18
N GLY A 180 -5.22 2.27 5.35
CA GLY A 180 -6.59 1.79 5.32
C GLY A 180 -6.81 0.57 4.45
N THR A 181 -8.07 0.22 4.28
CA THR A 181 -8.52 -0.89 3.43
C THR A 181 -9.22 -0.34 2.20
N ALA A 182 -8.88 -0.88 1.02
CA ALA A 182 -9.58 -0.53 -0.21
C ALA A 182 -11.04 -0.98 -0.14
N VAL A 183 -11.94 -0.19 -0.72
CA VAL A 183 -13.33 -0.58 -0.99
C VAL A 183 -13.41 -0.85 -2.49
N PRO A 184 -13.35 -2.13 -2.91
CA PRO A 184 -13.28 -2.48 -4.31
C PRO A 184 -14.59 -2.19 -5.05
N ILE A 185 -14.47 -1.80 -6.31
CA ILE A 185 -15.59 -1.77 -7.25
C ILE A 185 -15.41 -2.96 -8.19
N PHE A 186 -16.27 -3.96 -8.06
CA PHE A 186 -16.23 -5.13 -8.93
C PHE A 186 -17.11 -4.94 -10.16
N PRO A 187 -16.74 -5.56 -11.30
CA PRO A 187 -17.64 -5.66 -12.44
C PRO A 187 -19.00 -6.25 -12.04
N SER A 188 -20.07 -5.76 -12.66
CA SER A 188 -21.43 -6.26 -12.44
C SER A 188 -21.63 -7.67 -13.02
N ASP A 189 -20.90 -7.99 -14.07
CA ASP A 189 -20.88 -9.33 -14.66
C ASP A 189 -20.11 -10.31 -13.72
N PRO A 190 -20.76 -11.36 -13.20
CA PRO A 190 -20.13 -12.33 -12.30
C PRO A 190 -19.07 -13.20 -12.99
N ASP A 191 -19.12 -13.33 -14.32
CA ASP A 191 -18.15 -14.11 -15.10
C ASP A 191 -16.89 -13.33 -15.49
N SER A 192 -16.85 -12.03 -15.17
CA SER A 192 -15.69 -11.18 -15.42
C SER A 192 -14.45 -11.71 -14.69
N ILE A 193 -13.40 -11.94 -15.46
CA ILE A 193 -12.08 -12.29 -14.94
C ILE A 193 -11.39 -11.05 -14.40
N ILE A 194 -11.11 -11.05 -13.11
CA ILE A 194 -10.38 -9.97 -12.42
C ILE A 194 -9.14 -10.52 -11.75
N ASP A 195 -8.14 -9.67 -11.54
CA ASP A 195 -7.03 -10.01 -10.64
C ASP A 195 -7.50 -9.90 -9.19
N LEU A 196 -7.77 -11.06 -8.58
CA LEU A 196 -8.24 -11.22 -7.20
C LEU A 196 -7.15 -10.87 -6.19
N ALA A 197 -5.87 -10.97 -6.57
CA ALA A 197 -4.76 -10.56 -5.71
C ALA A 197 -4.45 -9.06 -5.83
N HIS A 198 -5.01 -8.36 -6.84
CA HIS A 198 -4.74 -6.94 -7.04
C HIS A 198 -5.17 -6.12 -5.83
N VAL A 199 -4.35 -5.15 -5.45
CA VAL A 199 -4.62 -4.24 -4.33
C VAL A 199 -5.95 -3.49 -4.48
N SER A 200 -6.28 -3.02 -5.69
CA SER A 200 -7.57 -2.37 -5.99
C SER A 200 -8.78 -3.30 -5.91
N SER A 201 -8.58 -4.61 -6.06
CA SER A 201 -9.60 -5.63 -5.81
C SER A 201 -9.78 -5.92 -4.32
N GLY A 202 -8.94 -5.35 -3.46
CA GLY A 202 -8.88 -5.62 -2.01
C GLY A 202 -7.82 -6.65 -1.60
N GLY A 203 -6.96 -7.07 -2.53
CA GLY A 203 -5.88 -8.02 -2.24
C GLY A 203 -4.87 -7.45 -1.25
N LEU A 204 -4.39 -8.30 -0.34
CA LEU A 204 -3.50 -7.89 0.75
C LEU A 204 -2.42 -8.96 1.02
N ALA A 205 -1.16 -8.55 1.01
CA ALA A 205 -0.07 -9.41 1.45
C ALA A 205 0.00 -9.38 2.98
N ILE A 206 -0.46 -10.46 3.63
CA ILE A 206 -0.71 -10.48 5.08
C ILE A 206 0.52 -10.86 5.90
N SER A 207 1.43 -11.67 5.33
CA SER A 207 2.67 -12.11 5.97
C SER A 207 3.69 -12.62 4.95
N CYS A 208 4.96 -12.70 5.36
CA CYS A 208 6.05 -13.28 4.57
C CYS A 208 7.17 -13.79 5.49
N SER A 209 8.02 -14.68 4.99
CA SER A 209 9.20 -15.21 5.71
C SER A 209 10.26 -14.14 6.01
N GLY A 210 10.43 -13.18 5.09
CA GLY A 210 11.45 -12.15 5.19
C GLY A 210 11.28 -11.08 4.12
N GLN A 211 11.90 -9.92 4.36
CA GLN A 211 11.98 -8.80 3.41
C GLN A 211 13.35 -8.14 3.52
N HIS A 212 13.98 -7.86 2.40
CA HIS A 212 15.21 -7.07 2.33
C HIS A 212 14.90 -5.58 2.25
N PHE A 213 15.82 -4.75 2.74
CA PHE A 213 15.60 -3.32 2.92
C PHE A 213 15.24 -2.62 1.60
N GLY A 214 14.18 -1.82 1.62
CA GLY A 214 13.73 -1.04 0.46
C GLY A 214 12.73 -1.75 -0.47
N THR A 215 12.49 -3.05 -0.29
CA THR A 215 11.44 -3.80 -0.99
C THR A 215 10.33 -4.20 -0.01
N LYS A 216 9.10 -4.35 -0.50
CA LYS A 216 7.93 -4.68 0.34
C LYS A 216 7.11 -5.79 -0.30
N LYS A 217 6.64 -6.75 0.50
CA LYS A 217 5.69 -7.79 0.08
C LYS A 217 4.45 -7.21 -0.59
N ASP A 218 4.00 -6.05 -0.12
CA ASP A 218 2.81 -5.35 -0.65
C ASP A 218 3.01 -4.89 -2.10
N ASN A 219 4.27 -4.70 -2.54
CA ASN A 219 4.60 -4.31 -3.90
C ASN A 219 4.17 -5.37 -4.93
N LEU A 220 4.07 -6.64 -4.52
CA LEU A 220 3.64 -7.74 -5.39
C LEU A 220 2.26 -7.50 -5.99
N LEU A 221 1.41 -6.72 -5.31
CA LEU A 221 -0.01 -6.56 -5.62
C LEU A 221 -0.32 -5.21 -6.28
N LEU A 222 0.69 -4.34 -6.42
CA LEU A 222 0.54 -2.98 -6.95
C LEU A 222 0.22 -2.96 -8.46
N PRO A 223 -0.33 -1.86 -8.98
CA PRO A 223 -0.55 -1.70 -10.42
C PRO A 223 0.73 -1.79 -11.26
N GLY A 224 0.53 -2.05 -12.56
CA GLY A 224 1.60 -2.12 -13.55
C GLY A 224 2.68 -3.16 -13.22
N ARG A 225 3.89 -2.95 -13.78
CA ARG A 225 5.05 -3.83 -13.57
C ARG A 225 6.21 -3.17 -12.82
N GLY A 226 6.05 -1.93 -12.36
CA GLY A 226 7.10 -1.17 -11.66
C GLY A 226 8.14 -0.57 -12.61
N LYS A 227 9.08 0.23 -12.05
CA LYS A 227 10.14 0.93 -12.80
C LYS A 227 11.53 0.32 -12.62
N ASP A 228 11.78 -0.31 -11.48
CA ASP A 228 13.07 -0.86 -11.07
C ASP A 228 12.87 -1.98 -10.04
N ALA A 229 13.96 -2.65 -9.63
CA ALA A 229 13.95 -3.74 -8.65
C ALA A 229 13.33 -3.34 -7.29
N GLY A 230 13.52 -2.08 -6.86
CA GLY A 230 13.04 -1.56 -5.58
C GLY A 230 11.52 -1.55 -5.43
N ASN A 231 10.77 -1.65 -6.54
CA ASN A 231 9.32 -1.77 -6.52
C ASN A 231 8.80 -3.22 -6.60
N GLY A 232 9.59 -4.20 -6.17
CA GLY A 232 9.17 -5.60 -5.98
C GLY A 232 9.21 -6.01 -4.51
N TRP A 233 9.20 -7.32 -4.28
CA TRP A 233 9.55 -7.98 -3.03
C TRP A 233 10.85 -8.75 -3.24
N GLU A 234 11.83 -8.56 -2.38
CA GLU A 234 13.13 -9.25 -2.42
C GLU A 234 13.49 -9.74 -1.02
N THR A 235 14.11 -10.92 -0.94
CA THR A 235 14.60 -11.50 0.31
C THR A 235 16.13 -11.54 0.35
N LYS A 236 16.68 -11.78 1.55
CA LYS A 236 18.13 -11.89 1.73
C LYS A 236 18.60 -13.21 1.12
N ARG A 237 19.78 -13.19 0.51
CA ARG A 237 20.45 -14.41 0.06
C ARG A 237 20.61 -15.40 1.21
N SER A 238 20.12 -16.62 1.02
CA SER A 238 20.28 -17.73 1.94
C SER A 238 21.47 -18.61 1.56
N ARG A 239 21.91 -19.42 2.53
CA ARG A 239 22.91 -20.48 2.37
C ARG A 239 22.47 -21.79 3.03
N GLU A 240 21.32 -21.80 3.69
CA GLU A 240 20.82 -22.97 4.41
C GLU A 240 20.21 -23.96 3.41
N PRO A 241 20.64 -25.23 3.42
CA PRO A 241 20.07 -26.24 2.53
C PRO A 241 18.55 -26.37 2.71
N GLY A 242 17.81 -26.30 1.61
CA GLY A 242 16.35 -26.40 1.62
C GLY A 242 15.61 -25.13 2.07
N HIS A 243 16.32 -24.00 2.25
CA HIS A 243 15.69 -22.71 2.53
C HIS A 243 14.69 -22.33 1.43
N VAL A 244 13.57 -21.73 1.86
CA VAL A 244 12.58 -21.11 0.98
C VAL A 244 12.10 -19.82 1.61
N ASP A 245 11.78 -18.84 0.76
CA ASP A 245 11.04 -17.66 1.18
C ASP A 245 9.60 -17.73 0.69
N TRP A 246 8.68 -17.12 1.42
CA TRP A 246 7.26 -17.18 1.10
C TRP A 246 6.54 -15.88 1.43
N VAL A 247 5.40 -15.69 0.78
CA VAL A 247 4.43 -14.64 1.06
C VAL A 247 3.02 -15.22 1.03
N VAL A 248 2.20 -14.87 2.01
CA VAL A 248 0.78 -15.19 2.04
C VAL A 248 -0.02 -13.95 1.63
N VAL A 249 -0.91 -14.13 0.68
CA VAL A 249 -1.77 -13.09 0.13
C VAL A 249 -3.22 -13.48 0.34
N LYS A 250 -3.98 -12.62 1.02
CA LYS A 250 -5.43 -12.65 1.04
C LYS A 250 -5.95 -12.05 -0.26
N LEU A 251 -6.80 -12.80 -0.96
CA LEU A 251 -7.49 -12.31 -2.15
C LEU A 251 -8.55 -11.29 -1.73
N GLY A 252 -8.78 -10.29 -2.59
CA GLY A 252 -9.73 -9.22 -2.34
C GLY A 252 -11.19 -9.67 -2.37
N ALA A 253 -11.46 -10.81 -3.00
CA ALA A 253 -12.71 -11.54 -2.88
C ALA A 253 -12.43 -13.05 -2.97
N PRO A 254 -13.26 -13.90 -2.32
CA PRO A 254 -13.28 -15.33 -2.62
C PRO A 254 -13.54 -15.55 -4.11
N GLY A 255 -12.86 -16.52 -4.73
CA GLY A 255 -12.97 -16.71 -6.17
C GLY A 255 -12.43 -18.04 -6.69
N TYR A 256 -12.70 -18.28 -7.96
CA TYR A 256 -12.22 -19.44 -8.73
C TYR A 256 -11.03 -19.00 -9.58
N ILE A 257 -9.85 -19.59 -9.35
CA ILE A 257 -8.62 -19.20 -10.04
C ILE A 257 -8.61 -19.78 -11.46
N GLU A 258 -8.33 -18.92 -12.42
CA GLU A 258 -8.23 -19.24 -13.85
C GLU A 258 -6.80 -19.09 -14.36
N LYS A 259 -6.04 -18.12 -13.83
CA LYS A 259 -4.67 -17.87 -14.28
C LYS A 259 -3.83 -17.23 -13.18
N VAL A 260 -2.60 -17.69 -13.01
CA VAL A 260 -1.62 -17.08 -12.11
C VAL A 260 -0.47 -16.51 -12.91
N ILE A 261 0.05 -15.34 -12.53
CA ILE A 261 1.28 -14.77 -13.11
C ILE A 261 2.27 -14.45 -11.99
N VAL A 262 3.51 -14.91 -12.16
CA VAL A 262 4.66 -14.52 -11.34
C VAL A 262 5.62 -13.74 -12.23
N ASP A 263 5.76 -12.45 -11.98
CA ASP A 263 6.61 -11.57 -12.77
C ASP A 263 7.93 -11.32 -12.04
N THR A 264 9.07 -11.59 -12.68
CA THR A 264 10.42 -11.34 -12.15
C THR A 264 11.07 -10.10 -12.78
N LEU A 265 10.29 -9.19 -13.39
CA LEU A 265 10.82 -7.96 -14.00
C LEU A 265 11.82 -7.24 -13.08
N HIS A 266 12.94 -6.81 -13.67
CA HIS A 266 14.09 -6.13 -13.05
C HIS A 266 14.93 -6.98 -12.08
N PHE A 267 14.54 -8.22 -11.78
CA PHE A 267 15.37 -9.17 -11.06
C PHE A 267 16.17 -10.01 -12.06
N ARG A 268 17.39 -9.56 -12.36
CA ARG A 268 18.20 -10.12 -13.46
C ARG A 268 19.29 -11.08 -13.01
N GLY A 269 19.81 -10.88 -11.81
CA GLY A 269 20.80 -11.77 -11.18
C GLY A 269 20.36 -12.31 -9.82
N ASN A 270 19.18 -11.90 -9.37
CA ASN A 270 18.61 -12.16 -8.06
C ASN A 270 17.11 -12.53 -8.16
N TYR A 271 16.67 -13.04 -9.31
CA TYR A 271 15.37 -13.73 -9.40
C TYR A 271 15.49 -15.09 -8.70
N PRO A 272 14.38 -15.67 -8.18
CA PRO A 272 14.45 -16.98 -7.56
C PRO A 272 14.77 -18.06 -8.58
N GLN A 273 15.38 -19.16 -8.16
CA GLN A 273 15.60 -20.31 -9.03
C GLN A 273 14.27 -20.94 -9.48
N ALA A 274 13.31 -21.04 -8.56
CA ALA A 274 11.99 -21.59 -8.85
C ALA A 274 10.89 -20.97 -7.97
N VAL A 275 9.64 -21.20 -8.35
CA VAL A 275 8.45 -20.79 -7.60
C VAL A 275 7.47 -21.95 -7.45
N LYS A 276 6.72 -21.97 -6.33
CA LYS A 276 5.52 -22.78 -6.10
C LYS A 276 4.39 -21.89 -5.64
N ILE A 277 3.15 -22.22 -5.99
CA ILE A 277 1.97 -21.51 -5.49
C ILE A 277 1.02 -22.50 -4.84
N TYR A 278 0.53 -22.13 -3.66
CA TYR A 278 -0.51 -22.84 -2.92
C TYR A 278 -1.76 -21.97 -2.79
N ALA A 279 -2.91 -22.61 -2.61
CA ALA A 279 -4.20 -21.96 -2.37
C ALA A 279 -4.90 -22.57 -1.15
N ILE A 280 -5.75 -21.78 -0.50
CA ILE A 280 -6.61 -22.24 0.59
C ILE A 280 -7.94 -21.46 0.61
N ASN A 281 -8.99 -22.13 1.08
CA ASN A 281 -10.26 -21.51 1.45
C ASN A 281 -10.36 -21.42 2.97
N SER A 282 -10.38 -20.21 3.52
CA SER A 282 -10.47 -19.96 4.95
C SER A 282 -11.35 -18.75 5.22
N SER A 283 -12.11 -18.80 6.30
CA SER A 283 -12.86 -17.64 6.83
C SER A 283 -11.98 -16.67 7.62
N GLU A 284 -10.76 -17.08 7.98
CA GLU A 284 -9.82 -16.26 8.74
C GLU A 284 -9.25 -15.13 7.87
N GLN A 285 -9.05 -13.95 8.46
CA GLN A 285 -8.42 -12.82 7.76
C GLN A 285 -6.91 -12.98 7.63
N HIS A 286 -6.31 -13.75 8.54
CA HIS A 286 -4.88 -13.95 8.62
C HIS A 286 -4.60 -15.44 8.76
N VAL A 287 -4.14 -16.07 7.67
CA VAL A 287 -3.85 -17.50 7.62
C VAL A 287 -2.34 -17.71 7.77
N ALA A 288 -1.94 -18.56 8.72
CA ALA A 288 -0.54 -18.90 8.92
C ALA A 288 0.05 -19.63 7.69
N SER A 289 1.34 -19.41 7.42
CA SER A 289 2.01 -20.02 6.26
C SER A 289 2.06 -21.54 6.31
N ASP A 290 2.03 -22.12 7.49
CA ASP A 290 2.07 -23.56 7.81
C ASP A 290 0.70 -24.12 8.22
N ALA A 291 -0.38 -23.36 8.05
CA ALA A 291 -1.73 -23.83 8.33
C ALA A 291 -2.08 -25.11 7.53
N ASN A 292 -2.86 -26.00 8.14
CA ASN A 292 -3.38 -27.16 7.44
C ASN A 292 -4.36 -26.73 6.33
N GLY A 293 -4.31 -27.41 5.18
CA GLY A 293 -5.24 -27.16 4.06
C GLY A 293 -4.68 -26.31 2.92
N TRP A 294 -3.42 -25.86 2.99
CA TRP A 294 -2.73 -25.34 1.81
C TRP A 294 -2.58 -26.42 0.75
N GLU A 295 -3.16 -26.20 -0.43
CA GLU A 295 -3.07 -27.10 -1.56
C GLU A 295 -2.20 -26.53 -2.65
N LEU A 296 -1.32 -27.37 -3.22
CA LEU A 296 -0.45 -26.97 -4.31
C LEU A 296 -1.28 -26.73 -5.58
N ILE A 297 -1.18 -25.53 -6.15
CA ILE A 297 -1.86 -25.15 -7.39
C ILE A 297 -0.90 -24.90 -8.55
N VAL A 298 0.34 -24.50 -8.26
CA VAL A 298 1.43 -24.43 -9.24
C VAL A 298 2.59 -25.23 -8.67
N PRO A 299 2.97 -26.36 -9.30
CA PRO A 299 4.12 -27.16 -8.86
C PRO A 299 5.42 -26.36 -9.04
N GLU A 300 6.53 -26.92 -8.57
CA GLU A 300 7.84 -26.28 -8.71
C GLU A 300 8.12 -25.93 -10.17
N HIS A 301 8.23 -24.64 -10.45
CA HIS A 301 8.48 -24.14 -11.80
C HIS A 301 9.74 -23.28 -11.80
N PRO A 302 10.75 -23.60 -12.64
CA PRO A 302 11.93 -22.77 -12.79
C PRO A 302 11.57 -21.35 -13.24
N CYS A 303 12.23 -20.35 -12.66
CA CYS A 303 12.05 -18.97 -13.08
C CYS A 303 13.20 -18.52 -14.00
N GLU A 304 12.92 -17.50 -14.78
CA GLU A 304 13.85 -16.79 -15.63
C GLU A 304 13.96 -15.32 -15.19
N ALA A 305 15.10 -14.70 -15.51
CA ALA A 305 15.32 -13.29 -15.28
C ALA A 305 14.35 -12.41 -16.08
N ASP A 306 13.85 -11.34 -15.47
CA ASP A 306 13.16 -10.25 -16.15
C ASP A 306 11.91 -10.69 -16.96
N LYS A 307 11.15 -11.69 -16.45
CA LYS A 307 10.11 -12.40 -17.22
C LYS A 307 8.79 -12.60 -16.46
N GLU A 308 7.67 -12.56 -17.20
CA GLU A 308 6.38 -13.04 -16.70
C GLU A 308 6.23 -14.55 -16.90
N HIS A 309 6.04 -15.27 -15.81
CA HIS A 309 5.73 -16.70 -15.78
C HIS A 309 4.22 -16.85 -15.66
N THR A 310 3.57 -17.24 -16.75
CA THR A 310 2.11 -17.35 -16.82
C THR A 310 1.67 -18.81 -16.69
N PHE A 311 0.87 -19.09 -15.67
CA PHE A 311 0.27 -20.39 -15.41
C PHE A 311 -1.20 -20.36 -15.85
N GLN A 312 -1.45 -20.86 -17.05
CA GLN A 312 -2.78 -21.03 -17.66
C GLN A 312 -3.56 -22.16 -16.94
N PRO A 313 -4.90 -22.26 -17.10
CA PRO A 313 -5.71 -23.28 -16.43
C PRO A 313 -5.17 -24.71 -16.54
N THR A 314 -4.59 -25.06 -17.69
CA THR A 314 -4.01 -26.39 -17.97
C THR A 314 -2.77 -26.72 -17.15
N LEU A 315 -2.11 -25.71 -16.57
CA LEU A 315 -0.93 -25.86 -15.70
C LEU A 315 -1.29 -25.76 -14.21
N LEU A 316 -2.54 -25.41 -13.89
CA LEU A 316 -3.01 -25.31 -12.52
C LEU A 316 -3.50 -26.68 -12.02
N GLN A 317 -3.19 -26.98 -10.77
CA GLN A 317 -3.65 -28.17 -10.06
C GLN A 317 -4.65 -27.76 -8.97
N ASN A 318 -5.56 -28.65 -8.59
CA ASN A 318 -6.43 -28.46 -7.41
C ASN A 318 -7.23 -27.13 -7.36
N VAL A 319 -7.55 -26.51 -8.50
CA VAL A 319 -8.35 -25.27 -8.57
C VAL A 319 -9.76 -25.45 -9.13
N CYS A 320 -10.01 -26.53 -9.89
CA CYS A 320 -11.26 -26.70 -10.63
C CYS A 320 -12.47 -26.78 -9.69
N GLY A 321 -13.43 -25.84 -9.85
CA GLY A 321 -14.64 -25.77 -9.04
C GLY A 321 -14.41 -25.39 -7.57
N ARG A 322 -13.19 -24.95 -7.20
CA ARG A 322 -12.83 -24.65 -5.82
C ARG A 322 -12.75 -23.16 -5.57
N VAL A 323 -13.49 -22.70 -4.57
CA VAL A 323 -13.38 -21.35 -4.05
C VAL A 323 -12.07 -21.23 -3.28
N VAL A 324 -11.30 -20.18 -3.57
CA VAL A 324 -10.06 -19.83 -2.91
C VAL A 324 -10.20 -18.44 -2.30
N THR A 325 -9.58 -18.24 -1.14
CA THR A 325 -9.59 -16.96 -0.41
C THR A 325 -8.19 -16.40 -0.20
N HIS A 326 -7.18 -17.28 -0.16
CA HIS A 326 -5.79 -16.91 0.02
C HIS A 326 -4.90 -17.73 -0.90
N VAL A 327 -3.79 -17.14 -1.29
CA VAL A 327 -2.69 -17.83 -1.98
C VAL A 327 -1.40 -17.67 -1.18
N LYS A 328 -0.51 -18.65 -1.29
CA LYS A 328 0.85 -18.58 -0.75
C LYS A 328 1.82 -18.82 -1.89
N MET A 329 2.64 -17.81 -2.19
CA MET A 329 3.75 -17.95 -3.13
C MET A 329 5.00 -18.31 -2.35
N VAL A 330 5.69 -19.36 -2.79
CA VAL A 330 6.97 -19.81 -2.25
C VAL A 330 8.02 -19.65 -3.34
N ILE A 331 9.09 -18.92 -3.04
CA ILE A 331 10.26 -18.76 -3.90
C ILE A 331 11.42 -19.61 -3.37
N ILE A 332 12.22 -20.15 -4.27
CA ILE A 332 13.26 -21.13 -3.95
C ILE A 332 14.60 -20.67 -4.57
N PRO A 333 15.71 -20.70 -3.82
CA PRO A 333 15.74 -20.70 -2.35
C PRO A 333 15.29 -19.34 -1.79
N ASP A 334 15.63 -18.26 -2.47
CA ASP A 334 15.40 -16.87 -2.11
C ASP A 334 15.39 -16.02 -3.39
N GLY A 335 15.25 -14.70 -3.28
CA GLY A 335 15.41 -13.77 -4.40
C GLY A 335 14.27 -12.76 -4.49
N GLY A 336 14.05 -12.25 -5.70
CA GLY A 336 13.13 -11.15 -5.95
C GLY A 336 12.03 -11.45 -6.96
N VAL A 337 10.81 -11.01 -6.64
CA VAL A 337 9.63 -11.08 -7.50
C VAL A 337 8.98 -9.71 -7.59
N LYS A 338 8.60 -9.32 -8.81
CA LYS A 338 7.97 -8.03 -9.10
C LYS A 338 6.49 -8.03 -8.77
N ARG A 339 5.73 -8.97 -9.32
CA ARG A 339 4.27 -9.06 -9.14
C ARG A 339 3.82 -10.50 -8.99
N LEU A 340 2.73 -10.64 -8.23
CA LEU A 340 1.90 -11.83 -8.22
C LEU A 340 0.51 -11.40 -8.71
N ARG A 341 0.01 -12.06 -9.76
CA ARG A 341 -1.36 -11.87 -10.26
C ARG A 341 -2.13 -13.16 -10.11
N VAL A 342 -3.36 -13.08 -9.63
CA VAL A 342 -4.26 -14.23 -9.48
C VAL A 342 -5.58 -13.88 -10.15
N PHE A 343 -5.67 -14.17 -11.44
CA PHE A 343 -6.85 -13.92 -12.22
C PHE A 343 -7.89 -15.01 -12.00
N GLY A 344 -9.13 -14.59 -11.80
CA GLY A 344 -10.23 -15.51 -11.57
C GLY A 344 -11.59 -14.83 -11.57
N LYS A 345 -12.63 -15.65 -11.44
CA LYS A 345 -14.02 -15.20 -11.24
C LYS A 345 -14.31 -15.08 -9.76
N ARG A 346 -15.14 -14.11 -9.36
CA ARG A 346 -15.57 -14.01 -7.97
C ARG A 346 -16.54 -15.15 -7.64
N ALA A 347 -16.35 -15.76 -6.47
CA ALA A 347 -17.35 -16.62 -5.89
C ALA A 347 -18.39 -15.71 -5.24
N MET A 348 -19.52 -15.52 -5.93
CA MET A 348 -20.66 -14.82 -5.35
C MET A 348 -21.19 -15.69 -4.20
N LEU A 349 -21.26 -15.12 -3.00
CA LEU A 349 -22.01 -15.76 -1.92
C LEU A 349 -23.45 -15.94 -2.44
N ALA A 350 -23.98 -17.16 -2.37
CA ALA A 350 -25.40 -17.38 -2.60
C ALA A 350 -26.14 -16.41 -1.67
N GLY A 351 -26.99 -15.55 -2.25
CA GLY A 351 -27.65 -14.48 -1.50
C GLY A 351 -28.38 -15.04 -0.29
N ASN A 352 -28.14 -14.44 0.87
CA ASN A 352 -29.07 -14.51 2.00
C ASN A 352 -30.02 -13.32 1.91
#